data_AF-A0A535HJ29-F1
#
_entry.id   AF-A0A535HJ29-F1
#
_cell.length_a   1.000
_cell.length_b   1.000
_cell.length_c   1.000
_cell.angle_alpha   90.00
_cell.angle_beta   90.00
_cell.angle_gamma   90.00
#
_symmetry.space_group_name_H-M   'P 1'
#
loop_
_entity.id
_entity.type
_entity.pdbx_description
1 polymer ?
#
loop_
_entity_poly.entity_id
_entity_poly.type
_entity_poly.pdbx_seq_one_letter_code
_entity_poly.pdbx_strand_id
1 'polypeptide(L)'
;MATIFSATYGLCQFTITAGSVQRPASLGTEVINIAASAQVGTPVTLAATFCNGPSPAGDRACTARPEAIPVSGAGAVVSLDPPITVAAVNIGAVEGQPFNGVVATLSDADLNATPSEYAATIDWGDGTSLSTGTIAGWSVSGEHLYLEEGTYTASVNIRDLDGASTTAFGPGITVLPTATVADAPLTASGRVINRTNPFAGVLASFADANPFGTVADYTATVDWGDGTTSGGNLTLESLAQSNPVLDISGEHVYAALGPYTIRTHVCDDGGACGDATTTILVYGLSSGGNFVIGDEAAAVGTSSYYWGGQWASMNSLSSGSGEASFKGFADDPSAAPTCGTSWSTTPGNSAKPPDSVPSYMAVVVATTVAKQGPRIEGDSAQVVVIKTDGAYGPDPGSVGTGTVAAVLCP
;
A
#
# COMPACT_ATOMS: atom_id res chain seq x y z
N MET A 1 43.29 -12.31 -8.89
CA MET A 1 44.38 -12.35 -7.88
C MET A 1 45.43 -13.33 -8.38
N ALA A 2 46.71 -12.96 -8.35
CA ALA A 2 47.77 -13.88 -8.75
C ALA A 2 47.83 -15.05 -7.76
N THR A 3 47.61 -16.27 -8.22
CA THR A 3 47.86 -17.46 -7.40
C THR A 3 49.37 -17.54 -7.16
N ILE A 4 49.78 -17.34 -5.92
CA ILE A 4 51.18 -17.41 -5.49
C ILE A 4 51.40 -18.82 -4.96
N PHE A 5 52.20 -19.62 -5.66
CA PHE A 5 52.73 -20.86 -5.09
C PHE A 5 54.16 -20.64 -4.61
N SER A 6 54.47 -21.18 -3.44
CA SER A 6 55.85 -21.29 -2.95
C SER A 6 56.29 -22.75 -3.03
N ALA A 7 57.44 -22.98 -3.67
CA ALA A 7 58.07 -24.30 -3.71
C ALA A 7 59.52 -24.17 -3.21
N THR A 8 59.99 -25.17 -2.50
CA THR A 8 61.35 -25.23 -1.96
C THR A 8 62.08 -26.46 -2.48
N TYR A 9 63.30 -26.26 -2.98
CA TYR A 9 64.24 -27.34 -3.29
C TYR A 9 65.62 -26.96 -2.72
N GLY A 10 66.09 -27.69 -1.71
CA GLY A 10 67.25 -27.28 -0.92
C GLY A 10 67.01 -25.96 -0.16
N LEU A 11 67.97 -25.03 -0.21
CA LEU A 11 67.88 -23.69 0.42
C LEU A 11 67.22 -22.63 -0.48
N CYS A 12 66.77 -22.99 -1.68
CA CYS A 12 66.17 -22.05 -2.62
C CYS A 12 64.65 -22.08 -2.53
N GLN A 13 64.05 -20.88 -2.43
CA GLN A 13 62.60 -20.67 -2.40
C GLN A 13 62.18 -20.03 -3.73
N PHE A 14 61.21 -20.63 -4.41
CA PHE A 14 60.71 -20.17 -5.70
C PHE A 14 59.29 -19.62 -5.56
N THR A 15 59.03 -18.51 -6.24
CA THR A 15 57.69 -17.92 -6.38
C THR A 15 57.27 -18.01 -7.84
N ILE A 16 56.15 -18.68 -8.11
CA ILE A 16 55.62 -18.83 -9.47
C ILE A 16 54.40 -17.92 -9.61
N THR A 17 54.38 -17.10 -10.65
CA THR A 17 53.27 -16.18 -10.97
C THR A 17 52.85 -16.39 -12.41
N ALA A 18 51.56 -16.65 -12.65
CA ALA A 18 51.03 -16.83 -14.00
C ALA A 18 50.84 -15.48 -14.71
N GLY A 19 51.26 -15.39 -15.99
CA GLY A 19 50.52 -14.57 -16.96
C GLY A 19 51.06 -13.21 -17.41
N SER A 20 52.36 -12.89 -17.35
CA SER A 20 52.87 -11.79 -18.20
C SER A 20 54.37 -11.86 -18.51
N VAL A 21 54.72 -11.48 -19.74
CA VAL A 21 56.11 -11.33 -20.20
C VAL A 21 56.64 -9.97 -19.73
N GLN A 22 57.60 -9.98 -18.82
CA GLN A 22 58.45 -8.82 -18.53
C GLN A 22 59.91 -9.27 -18.54
N ARG A 23 60.80 -8.44 -19.13
CA ARG A 23 62.24 -8.70 -19.11
C ARG A 23 62.74 -8.73 -17.65
N PRO A 24 63.50 -9.74 -17.21
CA PRO A 24 64.03 -9.76 -15.86
C PRO A 24 65.10 -8.67 -15.69
N ALA A 25 64.97 -7.85 -14.65
CA ALA A 25 66.00 -6.87 -14.27
C ALA A 25 67.11 -7.48 -13.39
N SER A 26 67.02 -8.77 -13.04
CA SER A 26 67.99 -9.47 -12.18
C SER A 26 67.99 -10.98 -12.47
N LEU A 27 69.17 -11.60 -12.32
CA LEU A 27 69.38 -13.05 -12.45
C LEU A 27 68.44 -13.83 -11.52
N GLY A 28 67.64 -14.74 -12.07
CA GLY A 28 66.88 -15.74 -11.31
C GLY A 28 65.36 -15.79 -11.52
N THR A 29 64.76 -14.95 -12.38
CA THR A 29 63.33 -15.03 -12.71
C THR A 29 63.11 -15.55 -14.13
N GLU A 30 62.79 -16.83 -14.26
CA GLU A 30 62.22 -17.38 -15.51
C GLU A 30 60.69 -17.44 -15.40
N VAL A 31 60.01 -17.01 -16.47
CA VAL A 31 58.56 -17.10 -16.62
C VAL A 31 58.23 -18.47 -17.18
N ILE A 32 57.43 -19.25 -16.44
CA ILE A 32 56.98 -20.58 -16.87
C ILE A 32 55.69 -20.42 -17.68
N ASN A 33 55.74 -20.77 -18.97
CA ASN A 33 54.57 -20.81 -19.83
C ASN A 33 54.03 -22.24 -19.90
N ILE A 34 52.82 -22.46 -19.39
CA ILE A 34 52.07 -23.70 -19.61
C ILE A 34 51.24 -23.50 -20.89
N ALA A 35 51.34 -24.42 -21.85
CA ALA A 35 50.53 -24.36 -23.06
C ALA A 35 49.05 -24.51 -22.71
N ALA A 36 48.18 -23.73 -23.35
CA ALA A 36 46.72 -23.76 -23.11
C ALA A 36 46.06 -25.12 -23.41
N SER A 37 46.79 -26.08 -23.99
CA SER A 37 46.33 -27.41 -24.37
C SER A 37 46.78 -28.55 -23.44
N ALA A 38 47.42 -28.25 -22.31
CA ALA A 38 47.91 -29.28 -21.39
C ALA A 38 46.74 -30.03 -20.69
N GLN A 39 46.81 -31.37 -20.67
CA GLN A 39 45.77 -32.24 -20.09
C GLN A 39 46.05 -32.57 -18.61
N VAL A 40 44.99 -32.78 -17.83
CA VAL A 40 45.07 -33.14 -16.40
C VAL A 40 45.97 -34.37 -16.20
N GLY A 41 46.94 -34.27 -15.29
CA GLY A 41 47.88 -35.34 -14.98
C GLY A 41 49.11 -35.46 -15.91
N THR A 42 49.32 -34.53 -16.84
CA THR A 42 50.56 -34.52 -17.63
C THR A 42 51.76 -34.04 -16.80
N PRO A 43 52.86 -34.81 -16.71
CA PRO A 43 54.09 -34.34 -16.10
C PRO A 43 54.67 -33.18 -16.90
N VAL A 44 54.91 -32.04 -16.25
CA VAL A 44 55.64 -30.93 -16.88
C VAL A 44 57.13 -31.18 -16.70
N THR A 45 57.81 -31.58 -17.76
CA THR A 45 59.28 -31.71 -17.76
C THR A 45 59.90 -30.34 -17.97
N LEU A 46 60.55 -29.79 -16.94
CA LEU A 46 61.28 -28.54 -17.02
C LEU A 46 62.72 -28.80 -17.46
N ALA A 47 63.18 -28.11 -18.51
CA ALA A 47 64.59 -28.02 -18.86
C ALA A 47 65.06 -26.58 -18.59
N ALA A 48 65.52 -26.31 -17.37
CA ALA A 48 66.20 -25.05 -17.04
C ALA A 48 67.71 -25.23 -17.28
N THR A 49 68.32 -24.29 -18.02
CA THR A 49 69.78 -24.27 -18.19
C THR A 49 70.37 -23.28 -17.18
N PHE A 50 70.99 -23.78 -16.11
CA PHE A 50 71.66 -22.92 -15.14
C PHE A 50 73.10 -22.62 -15.57
N CYS A 51 73.43 -21.33 -15.72
CA CYS A 51 74.82 -20.88 -15.85
C CYS A 51 75.35 -20.55 -14.46
N ASN A 52 76.24 -21.37 -13.90
CA ASN A 52 76.91 -21.02 -12.65
C ASN A 52 78.09 -20.07 -12.90
N GLY A 53 77.89 -18.79 -12.57
CA GLY A 53 78.93 -17.80 -12.24
C GLY A 53 79.95 -17.43 -13.32
N PRO A 54 80.70 -16.32 -13.14
CA PRO A 54 81.71 -15.90 -14.09
C PRO A 54 82.96 -16.80 -14.00
N SER A 55 83.41 -17.34 -15.13
CA SER A 55 84.77 -17.86 -15.27
C SER A 55 85.75 -16.67 -15.37
N PRO A 56 86.98 -16.75 -14.81
CA PRO A 56 87.99 -15.70 -14.89
C PRO A 56 88.46 -15.33 -16.32
N ALA A 57 88.00 -16.02 -17.37
CA ALA A 57 88.52 -15.87 -18.73
C ALA A 57 87.54 -15.26 -19.76
N GLY A 58 86.39 -14.70 -19.35
CA GLY A 58 85.57 -13.84 -20.21
C GLY A 58 84.78 -14.49 -21.36
N ASP A 59 85.07 -15.73 -21.76
CA ASP A 59 84.27 -16.45 -22.77
C ASP A 59 83.27 -17.42 -22.13
N ARG A 60 81.98 -17.27 -22.50
CA ARG A 60 80.87 -18.14 -22.05
C ARG A 60 80.94 -19.50 -22.77
N ALA A 61 81.55 -20.49 -22.12
CA ALA A 61 81.45 -21.88 -22.57
C ALA A 61 80.36 -22.63 -21.80
N CYS A 62 79.20 -22.85 -22.43
CA CYS A 62 78.22 -23.82 -21.92
C CYS A 62 78.79 -25.23 -22.10
N THR A 63 79.46 -25.77 -21.08
CA THR A 63 80.05 -27.12 -21.12
C THR A 63 79.46 -28.00 -20.02
N ALA A 64 78.21 -28.39 -20.20
CA ALA A 64 77.64 -29.71 -19.88
C ALA A 64 76.11 -29.66 -20.11
N ARG A 65 75.57 -30.70 -20.76
CA ARG A 65 74.11 -30.93 -20.85
C ARG A 65 73.54 -31.06 -19.43
N PRO A 66 72.38 -30.47 -19.08
CA PRO A 66 71.75 -30.78 -17.81
C PRO A 66 71.22 -32.22 -17.86
N GLU A 67 71.62 -33.02 -16.88
CA GLU A 67 70.81 -34.16 -16.44
C GLU A 67 69.47 -33.59 -15.96
N ALA A 68 68.37 -34.16 -16.46
CA ALA A 68 67.03 -33.74 -16.07
C ALA A 68 66.86 -33.89 -14.54
N ILE A 69 66.40 -32.84 -13.86
CA ILE A 69 65.98 -32.93 -12.46
C ILE A 69 64.52 -33.39 -12.47
N PRO A 70 64.18 -34.62 -12.07
CA PRO A 70 62.79 -35.02 -11.93
C PRO A 70 62.18 -34.29 -10.73
N VAL A 71 61.20 -33.42 -10.98
CA VAL A 71 60.34 -32.90 -9.91
C VAL A 71 59.18 -33.88 -9.78
N SER A 72 59.26 -34.81 -8.82
CA SER A 72 58.11 -35.63 -8.42
C SER A 72 57.50 -35.05 -7.14
N GLY A 73 56.39 -34.35 -7.30
CA GLY A 73 55.50 -33.93 -6.22
C GLY A 73 54.06 -33.99 -6.72
N ALA A 74 53.11 -34.32 -5.85
CA ALA A 74 51.69 -34.35 -6.20
C ALA A 74 51.30 -33.01 -6.85
N GLY A 75 51.05 -33.06 -8.16
CA GLY A 75 50.82 -31.89 -8.99
C GLY A 75 49.53 -31.20 -8.61
N ALA A 76 49.55 -29.86 -8.65
CA ALA A 76 48.33 -29.06 -8.65
C ALA A 76 47.45 -29.52 -9.82
N VAL A 77 46.22 -29.95 -9.50
CA VAL A 77 45.20 -30.27 -10.48
C VAL A 77 44.60 -28.94 -10.95
N VAL A 78 44.64 -28.66 -12.26
CA VAL A 78 43.70 -27.68 -12.83
C VAL A 78 42.34 -28.36 -12.76
N SER A 79 41.50 -27.96 -11.81
CA SER A 79 40.11 -28.40 -11.80
C SER A 79 39.44 -27.79 -13.03
N LEU A 80 38.83 -28.63 -13.86
CA LEU A 80 38.00 -28.15 -14.97
C LEU A 80 36.69 -27.55 -14.47
N ASP A 81 36.33 -27.86 -13.22
CA ASP A 81 35.15 -27.40 -12.48
C ASP A 81 35.63 -26.97 -11.08
N PRO A 82 35.93 -25.67 -10.86
CA PRO A 82 36.25 -25.11 -9.55
C PRO A 82 34.97 -24.82 -8.76
N PRO A 83 35.00 -24.84 -7.41
CA PRO A 83 33.80 -24.66 -6.62
C PRO A 83 33.14 -23.29 -6.84
N ILE A 84 31.84 -23.29 -7.08
CA ILE A 84 31.02 -22.07 -7.13
C ILE A 84 31.09 -21.28 -5.81
N THR A 85 30.98 -19.96 -5.92
CA THR A 85 30.73 -19.05 -4.79
C THR A 85 29.33 -18.48 -4.91
N VAL A 86 28.56 -18.49 -3.83
CA VAL A 86 27.18 -17.97 -3.80
C VAL A 86 27.05 -16.94 -2.69
N ALA A 87 26.34 -15.85 -2.97
CA ALA A 87 25.97 -14.84 -1.99
C ALA A 87 24.45 -14.64 -1.98
N ALA A 88 23.87 -14.53 -0.78
CA ALA A 88 22.46 -14.21 -0.61
C ALA A 88 22.18 -12.76 -0.99
N VAL A 89 20.99 -12.52 -1.55
CA VAL A 89 20.42 -11.19 -1.75
C VAL A 89 19.15 -11.10 -0.93
N ASN A 90 19.10 -10.17 0.03
CA ASN A 90 17.93 -9.99 0.87
C ASN A 90 16.71 -9.57 0.04
N ILE A 91 15.56 -10.10 0.44
CA ILE A 91 14.28 -9.91 -0.25
C ILE A 91 13.50 -8.81 0.47
N GLY A 92 13.04 -7.83 -0.28
CA GLY A 92 12.03 -6.87 0.16
C GLY A 92 10.73 -7.13 -0.58
N ALA A 93 9.67 -7.47 0.15
CA ALA A 93 8.36 -7.75 -0.41
C ALA A 93 7.28 -7.01 0.39
N VAL A 94 6.06 -7.00 -0.15
CA VAL A 94 4.86 -6.54 0.53
C VAL A 94 3.90 -7.72 0.49
N GLU A 95 3.22 -7.99 1.60
CA GLU A 95 2.24 -9.07 1.65
C GLU A 95 1.10 -8.86 0.65
N GLY A 96 0.53 -9.96 0.17
CA GLY A 96 -0.53 -9.93 -0.83
C GLY A 96 -0.09 -9.42 -2.21
N GLN A 97 1.18 -9.02 -2.39
CA GLN A 97 1.74 -8.54 -3.65
C GLN A 97 2.79 -9.50 -4.22
N PRO A 98 2.81 -9.72 -5.55
CA PRO A 98 3.79 -10.62 -6.16
C PRO A 98 5.20 -10.03 -6.08
N PHE A 99 6.13 -10.80 -5.52
CA PHE A 99 7.57 -10.55 -5.60
C PHE A 99 8.14 -11.22 -6.85
N ASN A 100 8.93 -10.48 -7.63
CA ASN A 100 9.78 -11.02 -8.69
C ASN A 100 11.14 -10.32 -8.63
N GLY A 101 12.18 -11.05 -8.27
CA GLY A 101 13.49 -10.45 -8.04
C GLY A 101 14.61 -11.44 -7.80
N VAL A 102 15.82 -10.90 -7.68
CA VAL A 102 17.05 -11.66 -7.41
C VAL A 102 17.12 -12.03 -5.93
N VAL A 103 17.38 -13.31 -5.66
CA VAL A 103 17.47 -13.89 -4.30
C VAL A 103 18.88 -14.38 -3.96
N ALA A 104 19.73 -14.59 -4.97
CA ALA A 104 21.13 -14.92 -4.81
C ALA A 104 21.93 -14.52 -6.05
N THR A 105 23.24 -14.33 -5.86
CA THR A 105 24.21 -14.24 -6.96
C THR A 105 25.18 -15.40 -6.85
N LEU A 106 25.61 -15.95 -7.97
CA LEU A 106 26.66 -16.95 -8.02
C LEU A 106 27.84 -16.45 -8.86
N SER A 107 29.02 -17.00 -8.64
CA SER A 107 30.16 -16.82 -9.54
C SER A 107 30.94 -18.12 -9.61
N ASP A 108 31.36 -18.44 -10.82
CA ASP A 108 32.27 -19.55 -11.08
C ASP A 108 33.64 -19.03 -11.53
N ALA A 109 34.69 -19.75 -11.14
CA ALA A 109 36.03 -19.50 -11.63
C ALA A 109 36.34 -20.24 -12.94
N ASP A 110 35.48 -21.18 -13.37
CA ASP A 110 35.49 -21.70 -14.73
C ASP A 110 35.06 -20.61 -15.72
N LEU A 111 35.93 -20.36 -16.69
CA LEU A 111 35.73 -19.36 -17.72
C LEU A 111 34.84 -19.85 -18.87
N ASN A 112 34.54 -21.16 -18.91
CA ASN A 112 33.66 -21.75 -19.90
C ASN A 112 32.24 -21.99 -19.37
N ALA A 113 32.05 -21.87 -18.06
CA ALA A 113 30.77 -22.02 -17.41
C ALA A 113 29.70 -21.10 -18.00
N THR A 114 28.53 -21.68 -18.20
CA THR A 114 27.33 -21.08 -18.74
C THR A 114 26.21 -21.19 -17.72
N PRO A 115 25.27 -20.23 -17.67
CA PRO A 115 24.15 -20.28 -16.72
C PRO A 115 23.31 -21.57 -16.79
N SER A 116 23.31 -22.26 -17.93
CA SER A 116 22.59 -23.53 -18.15
C SER A 116 23.17 -24.73 -17.41
N GLU A 117 24.40 -24.64 -16.91
CA GLU A 117 25.04 -25.69 -16.11
C GLU A 117 24.62 -25.65 -14.65
N TYR A 118 23.82 -24.66 -14.23
CA TYR A 118 23.36 -24.55 -12.86
C TYR A 118 21.86 -24.78 -12.72
N ALA A 119 21.46 -25.32 -11.58
CA ALA A 119 20.06 -25.37 -11.16
C ALA A 119 19.90 -24.77 -9.77
N ALA A 120 18.84 -23.99 -9.58
CA ALA A 120 18.50 -23.39 -8.29
C ALA A 120 17.12 -23.84 -7.82
N THR A 121 16.99 -24.07 -6.52
CA THR A 121 15.71 -24.26 -5.83
C THR A 121 15.61 -23.28 -4.68
N ILE A 122 14.42 -22.70 -4.49
CA ILE A 122 14.15 -21.65 -3.50
C ILE A 122 13.08 -22.17 -2.54
N ASP A 123 13.39 -22.16 -1.25
CA ASP A 123 12.45 -22.22 -0.13
C ASP A 123 12.24 -20.79 0.37
N TRP A 124 11.00 -20.31 0.41
CA TRP A 124 10.68 -18.93 0.80
C TRP A 124 10.60 -18.72 2.31
N GLY A 125 10.65 -19.81 3.09
CA GLY A 125 10.67 -19.77 4.55
C GLY A 125 9.32 -19.57 5.23
N ASP A 126 8.23 -19.50 4.48
CA ASP A 126 6.83 -19.32 4.94
C ASP A 126 6.02 -20.64 4.94
N GLY A 127 6.67 -21.77 4.67
CA GLY A 127 6.03 -23.09 4.63
C GLY A 127 5.31 -23.41 3.31
N THR A 128 5.40 -22.53 2.31
CA THR A 128 4.93 -22.82 0.94
C THR A 128 5.83 -23.84 0.24
N SER A 129 5.37 -24.36 -0.90
CA SER A 129 6.15 -25.32 -1.69
C SER A 129 7.39 -24.68 -2.32
N LEU A 130 8.47 -25.47 -2.42
CA LEU A 130 9.70 -25.05 -3.10
C LEU A 130 9.43 -24.57 -4.53
N SER A 131 10.12 -23.48 -4.89
CA SER A 131 10.11 -22.89 -6.23
C SER A 131 11.40 -23.21 -6.99
N THR A 132 11.33 -23.31 -8.32
CA THR A 132 12.52 -23.38 -9.17
C THR A 132 13.07 -21.96 -9.38
N GLY A 133 14.35 -21.75 -9.08
CA GLY A 133 15.02 -20.48 -9.37
C GLY A 133 15.40 -20.36 -10.84
N THR A 134 15.22 -19.18 -11.41
CA THR A 134 15.69 -18.85 -12.77
C THR A 134 17.09 -18.27 -12.70
N ILE A 135 18.01 -18.82 -13.49
CA ILE A 135 19.40 -18.36 -13.55
C ILE A 135 19.61 -17.60 -14.85
N ALA A 136 19.88 -16.30 -14.74
CA ALA A 136 20.14 -15.40 -15.87
C ALA A 136 21.47 -14.68 -15.64
N GLY A 137 22.46 -14.98 -16.49
CA GLY A 137 23.84 -14.61 -16.20
C GLY A 137 24.29 -15.24 -14.88
N TRP A 138 24.67 -14.40 -13.92
CA TRP A 138 25.22 -14.83 -12.62
C TRP A 138 24.28 -14.50 -11.44
N SER A 139 22.99 -14.31 -11.73
CA SER A 139 21.94 -14.01 -10.76
C SER A 139 20.86 -15.09 -10.77
N VAL A 140 20.39 -15.46 -9.58
CA VAL A 140 19.25 -16.35 -9.37
C VAL A 140 18.05 -15.50 -8.97
N SER A 141 16.98 -15.56 -9.75
CA SER A 141 15.71 -14.91 -9.47
C SER A 141 14.60 -15.91 -9.21
N GLY A 142 13.56 -15.47 -8.50
CA GLY A 142 12.36 -16.26 -8.22
C GLY A 142 11.13 -15.37 -8.18
N GLU A 143 9.98 -15.99 -8.36
CA GLU A 143 8.67 -15.37 -8.16
C GLU A 143 8.01 -15.97 -6.92
N HIS A 144 7.39 -15.13 -6.09
CA HIS A 144 6.67 -15.57 -4.89
C HIS A 144 5.56 -14.61 -4.51
N LEU A 145 4.67 -15.09 -3.65
CA LEU A 145 3.63 -14.30 -3.00
C LEU A 145 3.61 -14.65 -1.52
N TYR A 146 4.10 -13.75 -0.67
CA TYR A 146 3.91 -13.84 0.76
C TYR A 146 2.48 -13.40 1.10
N LEU A 147 1.75 -14.23 1.85
CA LEU A 147 0.37 -13.93 2.25
C LEU A 147 0.28 -13.11 3.54
N GLU A 148 1.35 -13.10 4.33
CA GLU A 148 1.42 -12.45 5.64
C GLU A 148 2.73 -11.64 5.70
N GLU A 149 2.73 -10.59 6.50
CA GLU A 149 3.88 -9.75 6.78
C GLU A 149 4.87 -10.42 7.77
N GLY A 150 6.08 -9.87 7.84
CA GLY A 150 7.08 -10.27 8.83
C GLY A 150 8.44 -10.61 8.24
N THR A 151 9.20 -11.43 8.98
CA THR A 151 10.58 -11.79 8.62
C THR A 151 10.71 -13.29 8.43
N TYR A 152 11.10 -13.71 7.22
CA TYR A 152 11.30 -15.10 6.86
C TYR A 152 12.77 -15.37 6.55
N THR A 153 13.22 -16.58 6.92
CA THR A 153 14.54 -17.08 6.52
C THR A 153 14.37 -17.97 5.31
N ALA A 154 14.54 -17.40 4.11
CA ALA A 154 14.51 -18.17 2.88
C ALA A 154 15.80 -18.97 2.70
N SER A 155 15.76 -20.00 1.86
CA SER A 155 16.90 -20.86 1.53
C SER A 155 17.00 -21.06 0.03
N VAL A 156 18.13 -20.68 -0.56
CA VAL A 156 18.42 -20.88 -1.98
C VAL A 156 19.52 -21.92 -2.11
N ASN A 157 19.20 -23.08 -2.69
CA ASN A 157 20.17 -24.13 -2.99
C ASN A 157 20.55 -24.05 -4.47
N ILE A 158 21.83 -23.87 -4.77
CA ILE A 158 22.37 -23.85 -6.14
C ILE A 158 23.26 -25.07 -6.35
N ARG A 159 23.03 -25.77 -7.45
CA ARG A 159 23.80 -26.95 -7.86
C ARG A 159 24.49 -26.68 -9.16
N ASP A 160 25.75 -27.05 -9.21
CA ASP A 160 26.47 -27.27 -10.46
C ASP A 160 26.09 -28.62 -11.05
N LEU A 161 25.86 -28.66 -12.35
CA LEU A 161 25.43 -29.83 -13.12
C LEU A 161 26.50 -30.33 -14.10
N ASP A 162 27.63 -29.63 -14.20
CA ASP A 162 28.77 -30.16 -14.93
C ASP A 162 29.48 -31.28 -14.14
N GLY A 163 30.28 -32.11 -14.82
CA GLY A 163 31.02 -33.18 -14.16
C GLY A 163 30.26 -34.50 -13.91
N ALA A 164 30.06 -35.29 -14.96
CA ALA A 164 29.82 -36.73 -14.86
C ALA A 164 31.09 -37.50 -14.40
N SER A 165 31.57 -37.29 -13.18
CA SER A 165 32.56 -38.16 -12.54
C SER A 165 32.54 -38.08 -11.02
N THR A 166 31.38 -38.29 -10.41
CA THR A 166 31.18 -39.27 -9.32
C THR A 166 29.68 -39.44 -9.15
N THR A 167 29.25 -40.59 -8.67
CA THR A 167 27.87 -40.96 -8.39
C THR A 167 27.26 -40.19 -7.20
N ALA A 168 27.58 -38.91 -7.06
CA ALA A 168 27.03 -37.97 -6.12
C ALA A 168 27.03 -36.59 -6.78
N PHE A 169 25.87 -36.11 -7.19
CA PHE A 169 25.64 -34.66 -7.23
C PHE A 169 26.16 -34.11 -5.89
N GLY A 170 27.17 -33.24 -5.90
CA GLY A 170 27.64 -32.63 -4.66
C GLY A 170 26.46 -31.96 -3.92
N PRO A 171 26.49 -31.85 -2.57
CA PRO A 171 25.48 -31.07 -1.87
C PRO A 171 25.57 -29.63 -2.41
N GLY A 172 24.54 -29.17 -3.12
CA GLY A 172 24.50 -27.81 -3.66
C GLY A 172 24.80 -26.78 -2.57
N ILE A 173 25.32 -25.62 -2.94
CA ILE A 173 25.58 -24.54 -1.98
C ILE A 173 24.24 -23.91 -1.59
N THR A 174 23.97 -23.89 -0.30
CA THR A 174 22.80 -23.21 0.27
C THR A 174 23.20 -21.87 0.86
N VAL A 175 22.49 -20.81 0.46
CA VAL A 175 22.54 -19.49 1.10
C VAL A 175 21.18 -19.14 1.69
N LEU A 176 21.17 -18.28 2.72
CA LEU A 176 19.98 -17.96 3.50
C LEU A 176 19.63 -16.47 3.39
N PRO A 177 18.99 -16.00 2.30
CA PRO A 177 18.52 -14.63 2.23
C PRO A 177 17.45 -14.37 3.30
N THR A 178 17.49 -13.19 3.90
CA THR A 178 16.41 -12.71 4.76
C THR A 178 15.34 -12.06 3.89
N ALA A 179 14.09 -12.50 4.01
CA ALA A 179 12.95 -11.82 3.44
C ALA A 179 12.28 -10.94 4.50
N THR A 180 12.20 -9.65 4.22
CA THR A 180 11.43 -8.68 4.99
C THR A 180 10.18 -8.34 4.19
N VAL A 181 9.05 -8.83 4.67
CA VAL A 181 7.73 -8.59 4.09
C VAL A 181 7.07 -7.49 4.90
N ALA A 182 6.84 -6.36 4.24
CA ALA A 182 6.11 -5.25 4.85
C ALA A 182 4.61 -5.50 4.76
N ASP A 183 3.89 -5.01 5.77
CA ASP A 183 2.44 -4.93 5.74
C ASP A 183 1.96 -4.08 4.54
N ALA A 184 0.83 -4.48 3.96
CA ALA A 184 0.24 -3.79 2.84
C ALA A 184 -0.27 -2.40 3.25
N PRO A 185 -0.12 -1.37 2.39
CA PRO A 185 -0.60 -0.04 2.74
C PRO A 185 -2.13 0.03 2.78
N LEU A 186 -2.64 0.49 3.93
CA LEU A 186 -4.05 0.80 4.16
C LEU A 186 -4.36 2.28 3.86
N THR A 187 -5.50 2.54 3.21
CA THR A 187 -6.01 3.91 3.00
C THR A 187 -7.46 4.04 3.46
N ALA A 188 -7.76 5.09 4.23
CA ALA A 188 -9.09 5.37 4.74
C ALA A 188 -9.64 6.69 4.19
N SER A 189 -10.95 6.78 3.98
CA SER A 189 -11.65 7.94 3.43
C SER A 189 -12.97 8.19 4.18
N GLY A 190 -13.17 9.44 4.60
CA GLY A 190 -14.39 9.87 5.25
C GLY A 190 -15.45 10.38 4.27
N ARG A 191 -16.61 10.78 4.81
CA ARG A 191 -17.78 11.21 4.05
C ARG A 191 -18.29 12.58 4.51
N VAL A 192 -19.15 13.18 3.70
CA VAL A 192 -19.98 14.33 4.11
C VAL A 192 -21.41 13.81 4.28
N ILE A 193 -21.96 13.92 5.49
CA ILE A 193 -23.22 13.28 5.86
C ILE A 193 -24.18 14.32 6.42
N ASN A 194 -25.40 14.35 5.90
CA ASN A 194 -26.51 15.07 6.53
C ASN A 194 -27.57 14.04 6.93
N ARG A 195 -27.84 13.88 8.24
CA ARG A 195 -28.76 12.87 8.77
C ARG A 195 -29.53 13.35 9.99
N THR A 196 -30.67 12.70 10.23
CA THR A 196 -31.46 12.88 11.45
C THR A 196 -30.78 12.23 12.66
N ASN A 197 -31.14 12.66 13.87
CA ASN A 197 -30.76 11.99 15.13
C ASN A 197 -31.82 10.95 15.54
N PRO A 198 -31.47 9.70 15.92
CA PRO A 198 -30.13 9.11 15.96
C PRO A 198 -29.54 8.82 14.58
N PHE A 199 -28.21 8.84 14.50
CA PHE A 199 -27.47 8.41 13.33
C PHE A 199 -27.31 6.88 13.33
N ALA A 200 -27.54 6.26 12.18
CA ALA A 200 -27.16 4.88 11.90
C ALA A 200 -26.76 4.78 10.42
N GLY A 201 -25.58 4.26 10.14
CA GLY A 201 -25.13 4.01 8.77
C GLY A 201 -23.63 4.09 8.57
N VAL A 202 -23.22 4.14 7.31
CA VAL A 202 -21.82 4.20 6.89
C VAL A 202 -21.25 5.59 7.15
N LEU A 203 -20.10 5.63 7.80
CA LEU A 203 -19.38 6.84 8.19
C LEU A 203 -18.06 7.01 7.43
N ALA A 204 -17.37 5.94 7.08
CA ALA A 204 -16.12 5.95 6.33
C ALA A 204 -15.99 4.69 5.49
N SER A 205 -15.02 4.67 4.58
CA SER A 205 -14.58 3.47 3.89
C SER A 205 -13.06 3.37 3.94
N PHE A 206 -12.52 2.17 3.83
CA PHE A 206 -11.08 1.95 3.69
C PHE A 206 -10.79 0.87 2.65
N ALA A 207 -9.57 0.86 2.14
CA ALA A 207 -9.06 -0.13 1.21
C ALA A 207 -7.67 -0.53 1.67
N ASP A 208 -7.42 -1.83 1.64
CA ASP A 208 -6.13 -2.43 1.93
C ASP A 208 -5.48 -2.94 0.63
N ALA A 209 -4.17 -2.76 0.47
CA ALA A 209 -3.48 -3.27 -0.71
C ALA A 209 -3.28 -4.81 -0.67
N ASN A 210 -3.55 -5.48 0.46
CA ASN A 210 -3.61 -6.93 0.56
C ASN A 210 -4.99 -7.43 0.05
N PRO A 211 -5.05 -8.10 -1.12
CA PRO A 211 -6.32 -8.59 -1.65
C PRO A 211 -6.84 -9.84 -0.94
N PHE A 212 -6.09 -10.40 0.01
CA PHE A 212 -6.43 -11.59 0.77
C PHE A 212 -6.91 -11.28 2.19
N GLY A 213 -6.84 -10.01 2.61
CA GLY A 213 -7.34 -9.55 3.90
C GLY A 213 -8.83 -9.83 4.08
N THR A 214 -9.21 -10.12 5.31
CA THR A 214 -10.55 -10.42 5.76
C THR A 214 -10.99 -9.40 6.81
N VAL A 215 -12.30 -9.31 7.09
CA VAL A 215 -12.81 -8.39 8.13
C VAL A 215 -12.19 -8.66 9.51
N ALA A 216 -11.75 -9.89 9.76
CA ALA A 216 -11.19 -10.27 11.05
C ALA A 216 -9.81 -9.64 11.31
N ASP A 217 -9.11 -9.24 10.26
CA ASP A 217 -7.75 -8.68 10.32
C ASP A 217 -7.79 -7.18 10.65
N TYR A 218 -8.99 -6.58 10.67
CA TYR A 218 -9.15 -5.14 10.86
C TYR A 218 -9.86 -4.81 12.19
N THR A 219 -9.34 -3.79 12.85
CA THR A 219 -10.00 -3.15 13.99
C THR A 219 -10.31 -1.69 13.68
N ALA A 220 -11.50 -1.22 14.06
CA ALA A 220 -11.90 0.17 13.85
C ALA A 220 -12.47 0.82 15.11
N THR A 221 -12.12 2.08 15.32
CA THR A 221 -12.65 2.95 16.38
C THR A 221 -13.21 4.23 15.79
N VAL A 222 -14.23 4.78 16.44
CA VAL A 222 -14.94 5.97 16.01
C VAL A 222 -14.98 6.97 17.16
N ASP A 223 -14.43 8.15 16.95
CA ASP A 223 -14.66 9.34 17.77
C ASP A 223 -15.75 10.18 17.09
N TRP A 224 -16.87 10.36 17.79
CA TRP A 224 -18.06 11.02 17.26
C TRP A 224 -17.94 12.56 17.24
N GLY A 225 -16.87 13.12 17.79
CA GLY A 225 -16.64 14.57 17.83
C GLY A 225 -17.46 15.31 18.88
N ASP A 226 -18.21 14.60 19.72
CA ASP A 226 -18.96 15.12 20.86
C ASP A 226 -18.34 14.73 22.23
N GLY A 227 -17.14 14.15 22.19
CA GLY A 227 -16.43 13.64 23.37
C GLY A 227 -16.73 12.17 23.71
N THR A 228 -17.51 11.47 22.87
CA THR A 228 -17.77 10.04 23.01
C THR A 228 -17.10 9.22 21.92
N THR A 229 -16.79 7.96 22.22
CA THR A 229 -16.15 7.01 21.29
C THR A 229 -16.85 5.66 21.30
N SER A 230 -16.84 4.96 20.17
CA SER A 230 -17.30 3.57 20.06
C SER A 230 -16.39 2.74 19.16
N GLY A 231 -16.61 1.41 19.14
CA GLY A 231 -16.10 0.59 18.04
C GLY A 231 -16.82 0.92 16.73
N GLY A 232 -16.14 0.71 15.60
CA GLY A 232 -16.74 0.71 14.28
C GLY A 232 -17.24 -0.68 13.91
N ASN A 233 -18.43 -0.77 13.32
CA ASN A 233 -18.91 -2.01 12.72
C ASN A 233 -18.39 -2.10 11.28
N LEU A 234 -17.54 -3.10 11.05
CA LEU A 234 -16.96 -3.36 9.73
C LEU A 234 -17.87 -4.27 8.92
N THR A 235 -18.17 -3.86 7.69
CA THR A 235 -18.92 -4.66 6.74
C THR A 235 -18.23 -4.66 5.39
N LEU A 236 -18.07 -5.85 4.80
CA LEU A 236 -17.63 -5.98 3.42
C LEU A 236 -18.76 -5.57 2.48
N GLU A 237 -18.59 -4.45 1.78
CA GLU A 237 -19.33 -4.25 0.55
C GLU A 237 -18.60 -5.06 -0.54
N SER A 238 -19.21 -6.18 -0.95
CA SER A 238 -18.69 -7.01 -2.04
C SER A 238 -18.65 -6.20 -3.34
N LEU A 239 -17.48 -5.66 -3.68
CA LEU A 239 -17.18 -5.21 -5.03
C LEU A 239 -16.29 -6.26 -5.68
N ALA A 240 -16.72 -6.73 -6.86
CA ALA A 240 -16.10 -7.78 -7.66
C ALA A 240 -14.73 -7.37 -8.26
N GLN A 241 -13.83 -6.81 -7.47
CA GLN A 241 -12.52 -6.32 -7.89
C GLN A 241 -11.43 -6.77 -6.92
N SER A 242 -10.23 -6.93 -7.45
CA SER A 242 -9.03 -7.49 -6.81
C SER A 242 -8.46 -6.63 -5.65
N ASN A 243 -9.26 -5.76 -5.05
CA ASN A 243 -8.95 -4.98 -3.87
C ASN A 243 -10.30 -4.54 -3.24
N PRO A 244 -10.78 -5.22 -2.18
CA PRO A 244 -12.07 -4.93 -1.59
C PRO A 244 -12.05 -3.58 -0.86
N VAL A 245 -13.02 -2.72 -1.16
CA VAL A 245 -13.29 -1.53 -0.33
C VAL A 245 -14.25 -1.95 0.77
N LEU A 246 -13.85 -1.72 2.02
CA LEU A 246 -14.66 -2.02 3.21
C LEU A 246 -15.32 -0.75 3.73
N ASP A 247 -16.59 -0.87 4.11
CA ASP A 247 -17.32 0.21 4.76
C ASP A 247 -17.24 0.07 6.28
N ILE A 248 -17.04 1.22 6.93
CA ILE A 248 -17.11 1.37 8.38
C ILE A 248 -18.46 2.02 8.69
N SER A 249 -19.26 1.34 9.48
CA SER A 249 -20.58 1.79 9.92
C SER A 249 -20.63 1.96 11.43
N GLY A 250 -21.62 2.72 11.90
CA GLY A 250 -21.83 2.94 13.33
C GLY A 250 -23.21 3.49 13.62
N GLU A 251 -23.57 3.45 14.90
CA GLU A 251 -24.80 4.02 15.43
C GLU A 251 -24.45 4.97 16.57
N HIS A 252 -25.07 6.15 16.58
CA HIS A 252 -24.84 7.14 17.63
C HIS A 252 -26.04 8.06 17.86
N VAL A 253 -26.21 8.48 19.12
CA VAL A 253 -27.22 9.47 19.52
C VAL A 253 -26.48 10.70 20.01
N TYR A 254 -26.62 11.81 19.29
CA TYR A 254 -26.03 13.07 19.71
C TYR A 254 -26.91 13.77 20.75
N ALA A 255 -26.32 14.26 21.83
CA ALA A 255 -27.05 15.01 22.86
C ALA A 255 -27.56 16.37 22.36
N ALA A 256 -26.85 16.96 21.39
CA ALA A 256 -27.25 18.19 20.72
C ALA A 256 -27.25 17.97 19.20
N LEU A 257 -28.07 18.75 18.49
CA LEU A 257 -28.04 18.78 17.03
C LEU A 257 -26.97 19.77 16.56
N GLY A 258 -26.43 19.55 15.37
CA GLY A 258 -25.45 20.43 14.76
C GLY A 258 -24.35 19.71 14.00
N PRO A 259 -23.33 20.46 13.55
CA PRO A 259 -22.20 19.90 12.83
C PRO A 259 -21.22 19.24 13.81
N TYR A 260 -20.73 18.05 13.44
CA TYR A 260 -19.68 17.31 14.12
C TYR A 260 -18.62 16.86 13.13
N THR A 261 -17.41 16.64 13.64
CA THR A 261 -16.31 16.02 12.90
C THR A 261 -16.05 14.66 13.53
N ILE A 262 -16.47 13.61 12.83
CA ILE A 262 -16.21 12.22 13.20
C ILE A 262 -14.80 11.86 12.74
N ARG A 263 -14.00 11.27 13.63
CA ARG A 263 -12.70 10.67 13.29
C ARG A 263 -12.81 9.17 13.40
N THR A 264 -12.48 8.49 12.32
CA THR A 264 -12.43 7.02 12.29
C THR A 264 -10.99 6.60 12.16
N HIS A 265 -10.57 5.67 13.01
CA HIS A 265 -9.24 5.08 12.99
C HIS A 265 -9.40 3.59 12.73
N VAL A 266 -8.73 3.08 11.70
CA VAL A 266 -8.73 1.67 11.33
C VAL A 266 -7.29 1.18 11.27
N CYS A 267 -7.04 -0.03 11.78
CA CYS A 267 -5.75 -0.71 11.71
C CYS A 267 -5.96 -2.14 11.22
N ASP A 268 -5.07 -2.57 10.35
CA ASP A 268 -4.76 -3.98 10.09
C ASP A 268 -3.94 -4.54 11.27
N ASP A 269 -4.10 -5.82 11.58
CA ASP A 269 -3.30 -6.59 12.52
C ASP A 269 -1.81 -6.61 12.14
N GLY A 270 -1.48 -6.49 10.84
CA GLY A 270 -0.12 -6.33 10.33
C GLY A 270 0.55 -5.00 10.70
N GLY A 271 -0.24 -4.03 11.16
CA GLY A 271 0.21 -2.76 11.73
C GLY A 271 -0.02 -1.52 10.84
N ALA A 272 -0.51 -1.67 9.63
CA ALA A 272 -0.93 -0.58 8.77
C ALA A 272 -2.22 0.05 9.31
N CYS A 273 -2.17 1.35 9.57
CA CYS A 273 -3.32 2.09 10.07
C CYS A 273 -3.64 3.29 9.17
N GLY A 274 -4.92 3.67 9.16
CA GLY A 274 -5.45 4.80 8.42
C GLY A 274 -6.49 5.57 9.21
N ASP A 275 -6.52 6.89 9.00
CA ASP A 275 -7.51 7.77 9.59
C ASP A 275 -8.45 8.34 8.51
N ALA A 276 -9.75 8.33 8.79
CA ALA A 276 -10.77 8.99 7.99
C ALA A 276 -11.42 10.13 8.79
N THR A 277 -11.66 11.25 8.12
CA THR A 277 -12.38 12.40 8.69
C THR A 277 -13.72 12.56 7.99
N THR A 278 -14.80 12.45 8.75
CA THR A 278 -16.18 12.56 8.26
C THR A 278 -16.84 13.78 8.89
N THR A 279 -17.43 14.64 8.06
CA THR A 279 -18.23 15.77 8.57
C THR A 279 -19.69 15.39 8.55
N ILE A 280 -20.36 15.47 9.69
CA ILE A 280 -21.79 15.19 9.80
C ILE A 280 -22.54 16.43 10.26
N LEU A 281 -23.66 16.76 9.62
CA LEU A 281 -24.67 17.67 10.16
C LEU A 281 -25.85 16.84 10.66
N VAL A 282 -26.02 16.83 11.98
CA VAL A 282 -27.12 16.15 12.66
C VAL A 282 -28.27 17.13 12.82
N TYR A 283 -29.44 16.80 12.28
CA TYR A 283 -30.62 17.67 12.34
C TYR A 283 -31.86 16.93 12.86
N GLY A 284 -32.90 17.69 13.19
CA GLY A 284 -34.20 17.21 13.62
C GLY A 284 -35.28 17.46 12.57
N LEU A 285 -36.39 16.77 12.73
CA LEU A 285 -37.60 17.00 11.95
C LEU A 285 -38.61 17.78 12.80
N SER A 286 -39.43 18.58 12.14
CA SER A 286 -40.58 19.21 12.76
C SER A 286 -41.70 18.17 12.95
N SER A 287 -42.41 18.22 14.08
CA SER A 287 -43.57 17.36 14.32
C SER A 287 -44.83 17.94 13.69
N GLY A 288 -45.66 17.08 13.08
CA GLY A 288 -46.98 17.46 12.56
C GLY A 288 -46.96 18.17 11.20
N GLY A 289 -45.78 18.33 10.59
CA GLY A 289 -45.64 19.08 9.34
C GLY A 289 -44.23 19.62 9.15
N ASN A 290 -44.06 20.41 8.10
CA ASN A 290 -42.81 20.95 7.63
C ASN A 290 -42.85 22.47 7.57
N PHE A 291 -41.79 23.14 8.03
CA PHE A 291 -41.64 24.56 7.77
C PHE A 291 -41.18 24.79 6.32
N VAL A 292 -41.50 25.97 5.79
CA VAL A 292 -41.26 26.32 4.39
C VAL A 292 -40.54 27.66 4.30
N ILE A 293 -39.54 27.76 3.43
CA ILE A 293 -38.88 29.01 3.03
C ILE A 293 -38.98 29.21 1.52
N GLY A 294 -38.70 30.43 1.06
CA GLY A 294 -38.56 30.72 -0.36
C GLY A 294 -37.19 30.31 -0.94
N ASP A 295 -37.18 29.93 -2.21
CA ASP A 295 -36.00 29.41 -2.91
C ASP A 295 -34.88 30.43 -3.14
N GLU A 296 -35.22 31.72 -3.24
CA GLU A 296 -34.19 32.76 -3.37
C GLU A 296 -33.34 32.96 -2.11
N ALA A 297 -33.74 32.38 -0.97
CA ALA A 297 -33.01 32.40 0.30
C ALA A 297 -32.49 31.01 0.72
N ALA A 298 -32.43 30.04 -0.19
CA ALA A 298 -32.08 28.64 0.12
C ALA A 298 -30.57 28.33 0.07
N ALA A 299 -29.71 29.28 -0.31
CA ALA A 299 -28.27 29.06 -0.36
C ALA A 299 -27.65 28.97 1.06
N VAL A 300 -26.68 28.08 1.25
CA VAL A 300 -25.95 27.92 2.53
C VAL A 300 -25.36 29.25 3.00
N GLY A 301 -25.54 29.57 4.27
CA GLY A 301 -25.12 30.83 4.89
C GLY A 301 -26.14 31.96 4.78
N THR A 302 -27.24 31.76 4.06
CA THR A 302 -28.29 32.79 3.90
C THR A 302 -29.23 32.80 5.10
N SER A 303 -29.62 34.00 5.54
CA SER A 303 -30.66 34.15 6.56
C SER A 303 -32.04 33.85 5.97
N SER A 304 -32.88 33.20 6.75
CA SER A 304 -34.16 32.65 6.32
C SER A 304 -35.27 33.00 7.31
N TYR A 305 -36.45 33.28 6.78
CA TYR A 305 -37.66 33.54 7.54
C TYR A 305 -38.63 32.36 7.37
N TYR A 306 -38.50 31.36 8.23
CA TYR A 306 -39.29 30.13 8.09
C TYR A 306 -40.67 30.20 8.76
N TRP A 307 -40.92 31.20 9.63
CA TRP A 307 -42.20 31.29 10.35
C TRP A 307 -42.60 32.72 10.72
N GLY A 308 -43.88 33.03 10.52
CA GLY A 308 -44.59 34.14 11.17
C GLY A 308 -45.53 34.91 10.24
N GLY A 309 -46.14 35.97 10.78
CA GLY A 309 -47.18 36.78 10.15
C GLY A 309 -46.80 37.35 8.78
N GLN A 310 -45.52 37.68 8.61
CA GLN A 310 -44.94 38.37 7.46
C GLN A 310 -44.29 37.43 6.45
N TRP A 311 -44.56 36.12 6.50
CA TRP A 311 -43.89 35.13 5.66
C TRP A 311 -43.83 35.53 4.17
N ALA A 312 -44.97 35.92 3.58
CA ALA A 312 -45.06 36.25 2.16
C ALA A 312 -44.28 37.49 1.73
N SER A 313 -44.02 38.43 2.63
CA SER A 313 -43.21 39.62 2.35
C SER A 313 -41.73 39.43 2.67
N MET A 314 -41.40 38.46 3.52
CA MET A 314 -40.04 38.16 3.95
C MET A 314 -39.38 37.05 3.13
N ASN A 315 -40.15 36.30 2.33
CA ASN A 315 -39.66 35.26 1.44
C ASN A 315 -39.97 35.62 -0.01
N SER A 316 -38.92 35.74 -0.82
CA SER A 316 -39.03 35.83 -2.27
C SER A 316 -39.12 34.43 -2.87
N LEU A 317 -39.91 34.30 -3.95
CA LEU A 317 -40.12 33.06 -4.68
C LEU A 317 -39.81 33.29 -6.16
N SER A 318 -39.06 32.40 -6.79
CA SER A 318 -38.69 32.55 -8.21
C SER A 318 -39.87 32.43 -9.17
N SER A 319 -40.95 31.73 -8.78
CA SER A 319 -42.10 31.43 -9.65
C SER A 319 -43.40 32.11 -9.23
N GLY A 320 -43.34 33.20 -8.46
CA GLY A 320 -44.50 34.04 -8.15
C GLY A 320 -44.35 34.85 -6.88
N SER A 321 -45.48 35.30 -6.31
CA SER A 321 -45.51 35.91 -4.98
C SER A 321 -46.07 34.92 -3.97
N GLY A 322 -45.57 34.95 -2.74
CA GLY A 322 -46.13 34.14 -1.65
C GLY A 322 -47.59 34.50 -1.32
N GLU A 323 -48.38 33.52 -0.88
CA GLU A 323 -49.75 33.72 -0.41
C GLU A 323 -49.77 34.44 0.95
N ALA A 324 -50.40 35.61 1.04
CA ALA A 324 -50.36 36.46 2.24
C ALA A 324 -50.96 35.79 3.50
N SER A 325 -51.87 34.83 3.32
CA SER A 325 -52.43 34.06 4.42
C SER A 325 -51.54 32.90 4.89
N PHE A 326 -50.48 32.55 4.14
CA PHE A 326 -49.48 31.58 4.56
C PHE A 326 -48.57 32.16 5.65
N LYS A 327 -48.13 31.30 6.57
CA LYS A 327 -47.28 31.66 7.72
C LYS A 327 -46.00 30.86 7.82
N GLY A 328 -45.74 29.95 6.88
CA GLY A 328 -44.51 29.18 6.79
C GLY A 328 -44.58 27.75 7.30
N PHE A 329 -45.77 27.19 7.56
CA PHE A 329 -45.92 25.81 8.03
C PHE A 329 -46.92 25.01 7.17
N ALA A 330 -46.46 23.87 6.65
CA ALA A 330 -47.23 22.89 5.90
C ALA A 330 -47.55 21.68 6.80
N ASP A 331 -48.83 21.41 7.05
CA ASP A 331 -49.28 20.26 7.87
C ASP A 331 -49.47 18.97 7.05
N ASP A 332 -49.29 19.04 5.72
CA ASP A 332 -49.39 17.90 4.82
C ASP A 332 -48.29 17.94 3.72
N PRO A 333 -47.43 16.91 3.59
CA PRO A 333 -47.35 15.74 4.47
C PRO A 333 -46.83 16.10 5.85
N SER A 334 -47.26 15.35 6.86
CA SER A 334 -46.72 15.42 8.24
C SER A 334 -45.42 14.62 8.42
N ALA A 335 -45.02 13.87 7.38
CA ALA A 335 -43.75 13.16 7.32
C ALA A 335 -42.58 14.08 6.97
N ALA A 336 -41.36 13.55 7.03
CA ALA A 336 -40.14 14.27 6.70
C ALA A 336 -40.21 14.92 5.29
N PRO A 337 -39.62 16.11 5.11
CA PRO A 337 -39.69 16.81 3.85
C PRO A 337 -38.87 16.06 2.80
N THR A 338 -39.43 15.95 1.59
CA THR A 338 -38.82 15.25 0.45
C THR A 338 -38.80 16.17 -0.76
N CYS A 339 -37.74 16.15 -1.56
CA CYS A 339 -37.69 16.93 -2.80
C CYS A 339 -38.62 16.38 -3.87
N GLY A 340 -39.08 17.26 -4.76
CA GLY A 340 -39.91 16.91 -5.91
C GLY A 340 -41.34 16.53 -5.56
N THR A 341 -41.77 16.76 -4.32
CA THR A 341 -43.15 16.54 -3.88
C THR A 341 -43.90 17.86 -3.75
N SER A 342 -45.22 17.77 -3.56
CA SER A 342 -46.04 18.91 -3.17
C SER A 342 -46.34 18.88 -1.68
N TRP A 343 -46.75 20.02 -1.14
CA TRP A 343 -47.22 20.15 0.23
C TRP A 343 -48.45 21.06 0.26
N SER A 344 -49.22 20.98 1.34
CA SER A 344 -50.39 21.82 1.55
C SER A 344 -50.55 22.26 2.99
N THR A 345 -51.32 23.32 3.20
CA THR A 345 -51.68 23.85 4.52
C THR A 345 -53.04 24.51 4.58
N THR A 346 -53.51 24.79 5.78
CA THR A 346 -54.67 25.66 6.00
C THR A 346 -54.23 27.12 6.20
N PRO A 347 -55.02 28.11 5.75
CA PRO A 347 -54.66 29.53 5.91
C PRO A 347 -54.54 29.99 7.38
N GLY A 348 -53.70 31.00 7.60
CA GLY A 348 -53.51 31.63 8.90
C GLY A 348 -52.73 30.74 9.87
N ASN A 349 -53.23 30.60 11.10
CA ASN A 349 -52.62 29.76 12.14
C ASN A 349 -53.35 28.41 12.33
N SER A 350 -54.16 28.00 11.35
CA SER A 350 -55.07 26.88 11.51
C SER A 350 -54.37 25.51 11.46
N ALA A 351 -53.17 25.47 10.86
CA ALA A 351 -52.34 24.29 10.68
C ALA A 351 -51.62 23.83 11.97
N LYS A 352 -51.63 24.65 13.02
CA LYS A 352 -51.08 24.35 14.36
C LYS A 352 -49.63 23.84 14.31
N PRO A 353 -48.65 24.71 14.03
CA PRO A 353 -47.25 24.32 14.07
C PRO A 353 -46.84 23.83 15.48
N PRO A 354 -45.72 23.10 15.61
CA PRO A 354 -45.29 22.53 16.88
C PRO A 354 -44.94 23.60 17.93
N ASP A 355 -45.05 23.27 19.22
CA ASP A 355 -44.73 24.21 20.31
C ASP A 355 -43.23 24.59 20.37
N SER A 356 -42.36 23.75 19.81
CA SER A 356 -40.91 23.95 19.75
C SER A 356 -40.34 23.43 18.45
N VAL A 357 -39.20 23.97 18.04
CA VAL A 357 -38.47 23.53 16.85
C VAL A 357 -37.06 23.04 17.21
N PRO A 358 -36.50 22.08 16.44
CA PRO A 358 -35.10 21.69 16.55
C PRO A 358 -34.13 22.86 16.34
N SER A 359 -32.94 22.81 16.96
CA SER A 359 -31.87 23.81 16.75
C SER A 359 -31.26 23.74 15.34
N TYR A 360 -31.31 22.56 14.72
CA TYR A 360 -31.06 22.34 13.30
C TYR A 360 -32.24 21.56 12.74
N MET A 361 -32.97 22.13 11.79
CA MET A 361 -34.25 21.60 11.33
C MET A 361 -34.29 21.49 9.81
N ALA A 362 -34.76 20.35 9.29
CA ALA A 362 -35.06 20.23 7.88
C ALA A 362 -36.31 21.03 7.51
N VAL A 363 -36.25 21.81 6.45
CA VAL A 363 -37.35 22.62 5.92
C VAL A 363 -37.49 22.44 4.42
N VAL A 364 -38.72 22.65 3.94
CA VAL A 364 -39.03 22.69 2.52
C VAL A 364 -38.62 24.04 1.93
N VAL A 365 -38.11 24.01 0.72
CA VAL A 365 -37.88 25.19 -0.10
C VAL A 365 -38.90 25.19 -1.24
N ALA A 366 -39.72 26.24 -1.29
CA ALA A 366 -40.76 26.39 -2.29
C ALA A 366 -40.36 27.44 -3.33
N THR A 367 -40.73 27.18 -4.60
CA THR A 367 -40.68 28.19 -5.67
C THR A 367 -42.06 28.79 -5.93
N THR A 368 -43.11 28.11 -5.48
CA THR A 368 -44.51 28.49 -5.62
C THR A 368 -45.26 28.27 -4.32
N VAL A 369 -46.10 29.24 -3.95
CA VAL A 369 -47.05 29.12 -2.83
C VAL A 369 -48.34 29.80 -3.24
N ALA A 370 -49.40 29.04 -3.46
CA ALA A 370 -50.66 29.55 -3.97
C ALA A 370 -51.87 28.99 -3.21
N LYS A 371 -52.91 29.80 -3.05
CA LYS A 371 -54.17 29.35 -2.47
C LYS A 371 -54.98 28.52 -3.49
N GLN A 372 -55.36 27.31 -3.11
CA GLN A 372 -56.19 26.39 -3.90
C GLN A 372 -57.43 26.01 -3.09
N GLY A 373 -58.56 26.67 -3.39
CA GLY A 373 -59.80 26.51 -2.65
C GLY A 373 -59.63 26.81 -1.15
N PRO A 374 -59.91 25.87 -0.24
CA PRO A 374 -59.77 26.08 1.20
C PRO A 374 -58.33 25.94 1.72
N ARG A 375 -57.39 25.41 0.92
CA ARG A 375 -56.00 25.17 1.32
C ARG A 375 -55.03 26.10 0.57
N ILE A 376 -53.80 26.11 1.04
CA ILE A 376 -52.65 26.71 0.37
C ILE A 376 -51.75 25.54 -0.02
N GLU A 377 -51.22 25.56 -1.24
CA GLU A 377 -50.38 24.51 -1.79
C GLU A 377 -49.09 25.10 -2.32
N GLY A 378 -48.04 24.29 -2.35
CA GLY A 378 -46.76 24.65 -2.93
C GLY A 378 -45.94 23.42 -3.31
N ASP A 379 -44.82 23.69 -3.97
CA ASP A 379 -43.83 22.70 -4.37
C ASP A 379 -42.70 22.58 -3.34
N SER A 380 -42.06 21.42 -3.32
CA SER A 380 -40.84 21.14 -2.56
C SER A 380 -39.69 21.02 -3.55
N ALA A 381 -39.22 22.15 -4.06
CA ALA A 381 -38.14 22.19 -5.05
C ALA A 381 -36.82 21.72 -4.43
N GLN A 382 -36.54 22.14 -3.19
CA GLN A 382 -35.38 21.71 -2.42
C GLN A 382 -35.78 21.38 -0.98
N VAL A 383 -34.89 20.69 -0.28
CA VAL A 383 -34.93 20.56 1.17
C VAL A 383 -33.60 21.01 1.73
N VAL A 384 -33.65 21.91 2.71
CA VAL A 384 -32.45 22.44 3.37
C VAL A 384 -32.55 22.25 4.88
N VAL A 385 -31.40 22.29 5.55
CA VAL A 385 -31.34 22.35 7.01
C VAL A 385 -31.11 23.79 7.42
N ILE A 386 -31.94 24.32 8.31
CA ILE A 386 -31.77 25.63 8.93
C ILE A 386 -31.25 25.46 10.36
N LYS A 387 -30.21 26.21 10.71
CA LYS A 387 -29.84 26.49 12.09
C LYS A 387 -30.77 27.57 12.64
N THR A 388 -31.61 27.26 13.61
CA THR A 388 -32.59 28.20 14.15
C THR A 388 -31.94 29.19 15.11
N ASP A 389 -32.39 30.45 15.09
CA ASP A 389 -31.84 31.52 15.94
C ASP A 389 -32.47 31.55 17.35
N GLY A 390 -33.19 30.48 17.73
CA GLY A 390 -33.76 30.26 19.07
C GLY A 390 -35.02 31.05 19.44
N ALA A 391 -35.46 32.02 18.61
CA ALA A 391 -36.56 32.95 18.92
C ALA A 391 -37.98 32.47 18.54
N TYR A 392 -38.22 31.16 18.45
CA TYR A 392 -39.47 30.61 17.93
C TYR A 392 -40.62 30.55 18.95
N GLY A 393 -41.84 30.81 18.47
CA GLY A 393 -43.09 30.46 19.16
C GLY A 393 -44.19 30.08 18.14
N PRO A 394 -45.15 29.21 18.50
CA PRO A 394 -46.15 28.69 17.57
C PRO A 394 -47.23 29.69 17.14
N ASP A 395 -47.27 30.87 17.76
CA ASP A 395 -48.15 31.96 17.32
C ASP A 395 -47.49 32.74 16.17
N PRO A 396 -48.23 33.12 15.11
CA PRO A 396 -47.67 33.85 13.97
C PRO A 396 -47.25 35.29 14.30
N GLY A 397 -47.60 35.82 15.47
CA GLY A 397 -47.01 37.05 16.02
C GLY A 397 -45.56 36.86 16.47
N SER A 398 -45.13 35.62 16.69
CA SER A 398 -43.72 35.26 16.89
C SER A 398 -43.03 35.07 15.54
N VAL A 399 -41.71 35.26 15.53
CA VAL A 399 -40.89 35.17 14.33
C VAL A 399 -39.94 33.98 14.44
N GLY A 400 -39.98 33.08 13.47
CA GLY A 400 -38.96 32.05 13.30
C GLY A 400 -37.97 32.46 12.23
N THR A 401 -36.73 32.68 12.64
CA THR A 401 -35.59 32.94 11.75
C THR A 401 -34.46 31.95 11.99
N GLY A 402 -33.63 31.79 10.98
CA GLY A 402 -32.42 31.00 11.09
C GLY A 402 -31.51 31.19 9.89
N THR A 403 -30.43 30.43 9.85
CA THR A 403 -29.46 30.44 8.74
C THR A 403 -29.41 29.08 8.08
N VAL A 404 -29.41 29.02 6.75
CA VAL A 404 -29.27 27.76 6.00
C VAL A 404 -27.89 27.16 6.28
N ALA A 405 -27.87 25.94 6.81
CA ALA A 405 -26.67 25.21 7.20
C ALA A 405 -26.23 24.16 6.18
N ALA A 406 -27.17 23.54 5.46
CA ALA A 406 -26.89 22.56 4.42
C ALA A 406 -28.05 22.40 3.44
N VAL A 407 -27.75 21.91 2.24
CA VAL A 407 -28.74 21.44 1.26
C VAL A 407 -28.80 19.92 1.32
N LEU A 408 -30.00 19.36 1.50
CA LEU A 408 -30.21 17.90 1.54
C LEU A 408 -30.46 17.33 0.15
N CYS A 409 -31.22 18.05 -0.67
CA CYS A 409 -31.42 17.76 -2.07
C CYS A 409 -31.61 19.07 -2.85
N PRO A 410 -30.85 19.30 -3.93
CA PRO A 410 -30.87 20.52 -4.73
C PRO A 410 -31.93 20.53 -5.83
#